data_AF-A0A1V1NUL1-F1
#
_entry.id   AF-A0A1V1NUL1-F1
#
_cell.length_a   1.000
_cell.length_b   1.000
_cell.length_c   1.000
_cell.angle_alpha   90.00
_cell.angle_beta   90.00
_cell.angle_gamma   90.00
#
_symmetry.space_group_name_H-M   'P 1'
#
loop_
_entity.id
_entity.type
_entity.pdbx_description
1 polymer ?
#
loop_
_entity_poly.entity_id
_entity_poly.type
_entity_poly.pdbx_seq_one_letter_code
_entity_poly.pdbx_strand_id
1 'polypeptide(L)'
;MDINGDGHLDVISGNIGEESRLYLNNGTSNPFENVQAQLLSPVSLTFAIDAADIDNDGDMDIITGNSNSINYIYLNNGTSSPFENVIPIQITFDEHDTYDLAIGDIDNNGYVDLVFANYSQPNRIYLNNGDLTSETNWTAMNFSDDVSDTFAIALHDVDNDGDL
;
A
#
# COMPACT_ATOMS: atom_id res chain seq x y z
N MET A 1 10.63 6.77 -1.82
CA MET A 1 10.88 5.78 -0.76
C MET A 1 12.05 4.93 -1.20
N ASP A 2 12.88 4.46 -0.27
CA ASP A 2 14.01 3.58 -0.57
C ASP A 2 13.51 2.14 -0.40
N ILE A 3 13.17 1.46 -1.50
CA ILE A 3 12.50 0.15 -1.48
C ILE A 3 13.54 -0.97 -1.35
N ASN A 4 14.72 -0.79 -1.92
CA ASN A 4 15.78 -1.81 -1.94
C ASN A 4 16.87 -1.58 -0.86
N GLY A 5 16.75 -0.53 -0.06
CA GLY A 5 17.65 -0.21 1.06
C GLY A 5 19.03 0.29 0.60
N ASP A 6 19.15 0.81 -0.62
CA ASP A 6 20.44 1.25 -1.18
C ASP A 6 20.81 2.70 -0.83
N GLY A 7 19.91 3.41 -0.12
CA GLY A 7 20.07 4.81 0.27
C GLY A 7 19.61 5.81 -0.79
N HIS A 8 19.01 5.35 -1.88
CA HIS A 8 18.44 6.19 -2.93
C HIS A 8 16.92 6.05 -2.98
N LEU A 9 16.23 7.17 -3.23
CA LEU A 9 14.77 7.13 -3.36
C LEU A 9 14.37 6.56 -4.73
N ASP A 10 13.56 5.52 -4.69
CA ASP A 10 12.90 4.86 -5.80
C ASP A 10 11.55 5.49 -6.15
N VAL A 11 11.00 5.09 -7.29
CA VAL A 11 9.71 5.53 -7.80
C VAL A 11 8.79 4.35 -8.03
N ILE A 12 7.57 4.44 -7.53
CA ILE A 12 6.47 3.52 -7.87
C ILE A 12 5.40 4.31 -8.62
N SER A 13 4.82 3.72 -9.65
CA SER A 13 3.66 4.28 -10.34
C SER A 13 2.49 3.32 -10.37
N GLY A 14 1.32 3.85 -9.97
CA GLY A 14 0.02 3.23 -10.20
C GLY A 14 -0.38 3.44 -11.66
N ASN A 15 -0.88 2.39 -12.30
CA ASN A 15 -1.30 2.45 -13.68
C ASN A 15 -2.76 2.01 -13.83
N ILE A 16 -3.45 2.60 -14.81
CA ILE A 16 -4.84 2.29 -15.13
C ILE A 16 -4.86 1.31 -16.29
N GLY A 17 -5.32 0.09 -16.04
CA GLY A 17 -5.47 -0.95 -17.06
C GLY A 17 -4.17 -1.62 -17.48
N GLU A 18 -3.09 -1.40 -16.72
CA GLU A 18 -1.77 -2.01 -16.85
C GLU A 18 -1.25 -2.35 -15.45
N GLU A 19 -0.17 -3.13 -15.35
CA GLU A 19 0.49 -3.40 -14.07
C GLU A 19 1.10 -2.13 -13.49
N SER A 20 1.06 -2.01 -12.16
CA SER A 20 1.84 -1.00 -11.43
C SER A 20 3.33 -1.26 -11.61
N ARG A 21 4.17 -0.23 -11.47
CA ARG A 21 5.59 -0.30 -11.83
C ARG A 21 6.48 0.26 -10.75
N LEU A 22 7.52 -0.48 -10.39
CA LEU A 22 8.64 -0.01 -9.57
C LEU A 22 9.84 0.32 -10.47
N TYR A 23 10.47 1.46 -10.21
CA TYR A 23 11.70 1.91 -10.83
C TYR A 23 12.75 2.11 -9.74
N LEU A 24 13.73 1.20 -9.68
CA LEU A 24 14.84 1.30 -8.75
C LEU A 24 15.85 2.34 -9.23
N ASN A 25 16.18 3.28 -8.35
CA ASN A 25 17.11 4.35 -8.61
C ASN A 25 18.54 3.79 -8.71
N ASN A 26 19.25 4.10 -9.79
CA ASN A 26 20.59 3.56 -10.01
C ASN A 26 21.71 4.30 -9.24
N GLY A 27 21.37 5.29 -8.42
CA GLY A 27 22.32 6.05 -7.59
C GLY A 27 23.24 7.01 -8.35
N THR A 28 23.06 7.17 -9.67
CA THR A 28 23.88 8.05 -10.49
C THR A 28 23.28 9.46 -10.62
N SER A 29 23.99 10.38 -11.29
CA SER A 29 23.46 11.72 -11.60
C SER A 29 22.25 11.72 -12.55
N ASN A 30 22.02 10.60 -13.26
CA ASN A 30 20.83 10.37 -14.08
C ASN A 30 20.11 9.12 -13.57
N PRO A 31 19.33 9.24 -12.47
CA PRO A 31 18.95 8.14 -11.59
C PRO A 31 18.13 7.03 -12.25
N PHE A 32 17.48 7.31 -13.38
CA PHE A 32 16.64 6.36 -14.10
C PHE A 32 17.13 6.05 -15.51
N GLU A 33 18.38 6.41 -15.84
CA GLU A 33 18.97 6.04 -17.12
C GLU A 33 19.10 4.52 -17.25
N ASN A 34 18.50 3.96 -18.31
CA ASN A 34 18.46 2.52 -18.60
C ASN A 34 17.81 1.65 -17.51
N VAL A 35 17.15 2.24 -16.50
CA VAL A 35 16.39 1.49 -15.49
C VAL A 35 15.19 0.83 -16.15
N GLN A 36 15.04 -0.47 -15.92
CA GLN A 36 13.87 -1.23 -16.32
C GLN A 36 12.86 -1.26 -15.17
N ALA A 37 11.59 -1.12 -15.50
CA ALA A 37 10.53 -1.24 -14.53
C ALA A 37 10.37 -2.69 -14.08
N GLN A 38 10.27 -2.91 -12.78
CA GLN A 38 9.70 -4.14 -12.23
C GLN A 38 8.18 -4.01 -12.24
N LEU A 39 7.50 -5.04 -12.74
CA LEU A 39 6.04 -5.07 -12.87
C LEU A 39 5.43 -5.66 -11.60
N LEU A 40 4.39 -5.01 -11.10
CA LEU A 40 3.60 -5.45 -9.96
C LEU A 40 2.28 -6.02 -10.49
N SER A 41 2.26 -7.34 -10.70
CA SER A 41 1.06 -8.07 -11.13
C SER A 41 0.03 -8.14 -9.99
N PRO A 42 -1.29 -8.20 -10.25
CA PRO A 42 -1.94 -8.22 -11.56
C PRO A 42 -2.18 -6.82 -12.15
N VAL A 43 -2.61 -6.80 -13.42
CA VAL A 43 -3.19 -5.59 -14.04
C VAL A 43 -4.41 -5.14 -13.25
N SER A 44 -4.41 -3.87 -12.84
CA SER A 44 -5.49 -3.25 -12.07
C SER A 44 -5.77 -1.83 -12.55
N LEU A 45 -6.78 -1.18 -11.98
CA LEU A 45 -6.98 0.27 -12.10
C LEU A 45 -6.44 0.95 -10.84
N THR A 46 -5.12 1.08 -10.72
CA THR A 46 -4.48 1.59 -9.50
C THR A 46 -4.53 3.11 -9.46
N PHE A 47 -5.21 3.66 -8.45
CA PHE A 47 -5.36 5.10 -8.23
C PHE A 47 -4.59 5.62 -7.02
N ALA A 48 -4.30 4.75 -6.05
CA ALA A 48 -3.53 5.10 -4.86
C ALA A 48 -2.39 4.10 -4.64
N ILE A 49 -1.26 4.61 -4.16
CA ILE A 49 -0.09 3.81 -3.76
C ILE A 49 0.52 4.46 -2.52
N ASP A 50 0.88 3.61 -1.56
CA ASP A 50 1.77 3.97 -0.47
C ASP A 50 2.69 2.80 -0.14
N ALA A 51 3.64 3.00 0.77
CA ALA A 51 4.47 1.93 1.29
C ALA A 51 4.73 2.07 2.78
N ALA A 52 4.81 0.94 3.44
CA ALA A 52 5.20 0.80 4.83
C ALA A 52 5.80 -0.59 5.04
N ASP A 53 6.57 -0.75 6.11
CA ASP A 53 6.97 -2.07 6.62
C ASP A 53 5.74 -2.70 7.32
N ILE A 54 4.97 -3.51 6.59
CA ILE A 54 3.65 -3.97 7.03
C ILE A 54 3.72 -5.25 7.86
N ASP A 55 4.83 -6.00 7.72
CA ASP A 55 5.10 -7.22 8.48
C ASP A 55 6.20 -7.06 9.54
N ASN A 56 6.74 -5.86 9.70
CA ASN A 56 7.79 -5.50 10.66
C ASN A 56 9.11 -6.27 10.43
N ASP A 57 9.45 -6.58 9.19
CA ASP A 57 10.71 -7.23 8.83
C ASP A 57 11.85 -6.24 8.52
N GLY A 58 11.53 -4.96 8.40
CA GLY A 58 12.44 -3.85 8.16
C GLY A 58 12.57 -3.44 6.68
N ASP A 59 11.92 -4.14 5.76
CA ASP A 59 11.85 -3.80 4.35
C ASP A 59 10.52 -3.09 4.03
N MET A 60 10.53 -2.16 3.06
CA MET A 60 9.33 -1.41 2.70
C MET A 60 8.46 -2.22 1.72
N ASP A 61 7.21 -2.47 2.10
CA ASP A 61 6.19 -3.15 1.29
C ASP A 61 5.33 -2.17 0.52
N ILE A 62 4.71 -2.60 -0.58
CA ILE A 62 3.84 -1.73 -1.40
C ILE A 62 2.37 -2.05 -1.14
N ILE A 63 1.56 -1.00 -0.96
CA ILE A 63 0.12 -1.09 -0.86
C ILE A 63 -0.50 -0.35 -2.05
N THR A 64 -1.48 -0.98 -2.70
CA THR A 64 -2.20 -0.41 -3.85
C THR A 64 -3.68 -0.27 -3.56
N GLY A 65 -4.21 0.92 -3.79
CA GLY A 65 -5.64 1.20 -3.85
C GLY A 65 -6.13 1.17 -5.30
N ASN A 66 -7.10 0.30 -5.57
CA ASN A 66 -7.61 0.04 -6.91
C ASN A 66 -9.09 0.43 -7.03
N SER A 67 -9.54 0.68 -8.25
CA SER A 67 -10.95 0.92 -8.58
C SER A 67 -11.59 -0.32 -9.21
N ASN A 68 -12.81 -0.64 -8.78
CA ASN A 68 -13.58 -1.83 -9.17
C ASN A 68 -12.74 -3.12 -9.11
N SER A 69 -11.84 -3.22 -8.13
CA SER A 69 -10.93 -4.34 -7.95
C SER A 69 -10.45 -4.38 -6.50
N ILE A 70 -9.87 -5.52 -6.12
CA ILE A 70 -9.28 -5.73 -4.79
C ILE A 70 -8.06 -4.82 -4.61
N ASN A 71 -7.85 -4.33 -3.39
CA ASN A 71 -6.62 -3.66 -2.96
C ASN A 71 -5.56 -4.70 -2.57
N TYR A 72 -4.31 -4.47 -2.97
CA TYR A 72 -3.22 -5.44 -2.79
C TYR A 72 -2.10 -4.91 -1.90
N ILE A 73 -1.49 -5.82 -1.15
CA ILE A 73 -0.17 -5.66 -0.52
C ILE A 73 0.84 -6.50 -1.32
N TYR A 74 2.01 -5.95 -1.55
CA TYR A 74 3.16 -6.62 -2.12
C TYR A 74 4.25 -6.63 -1.06
N LEU A 75 4.53 -7.80 -0.48
CA LEU A 75 5.60 -7.95 0.48
C LEU A 75 6.95 -7.92 -0.23
N ASN A 76 7.86 -7.12 0.28
CA ASN A 76 9.22 -7.05 -0.18
C ASN A 76 9.95 -8.36 0.17
N ASN A 77 10.68 -8.93 -0.79
CA ASN A 77 11.40 -10.17 -0.57
C ASN A 77 12.81 -9.98 0.01
N GLY A 78 13.20 -8.73 0.34
CA GLY A 78 14.50 -8.38 0.91
C GLY A 78 15.67 -8.55 -0.05
N THR A 79 15.42 -8.61 -1.36
CA THR A 79 16.46 -8.74 -2.40
C THR A 79 16.60 -7.48 -3.23
N SER A 80 17.62 -7.43 -4.10
CA SER A 80 17.78 -6.34 -5.07
C SER A 80 16.67 -6.24 -6.11
N SER A 81 15.82 -7.27 -6.22
CA SER A 81 14.62 -7.33 -7.06
C SER A 81 13.40 -7.58 -6.15
N PRO A 82 12.97 -6.58 -5.36
CA PRO A 82 12.14 -6.73 -4.16
C PRO A 82 10.81 -7.44 -4.39
N PHE A 83 10.24 -7.35 -5.60
CA PHE A 83 8.95 -7.99 -5.92
C PHE A 83 9.05 -9.13 -6.94
N GLU A 84 10.25 -9.72 -7.11
CA GLU A 84 10.44 -10.78 -8.10
C GLU A 84 9.76 -12.06 -7.61
N ASN A 85 8.83 -12.59 -8.39
CA ASN A 85 7.98 -13.74 -8.04
C ASN A 85 7.15 -13.55 -6.76
N VAL A 86 6.95 -12.31 -6.32
CA VAL A 86 6.04 -12.01 -5.20
C VAL A 86 4.60 -12.18 -5.67
N ILE A 87 3.83 -12.91 -4.88
CA ILE A 87 2.38 -13.04 -5.06
C ILE A 87 1.74 -11.99 -4.12
N PRO A 88 0.99 -11.02 -4.65
CA PRO A 88 0.37 -10.02 -3.80
C PRO A 88 -0.70 -10.65 -2.89
N ILE A 89 -0.80 -10.10 -1.69
CA ILE A 89 -1.83 -10.44 -0.72
C ILE A 89 -3.05 -9.59 -1.01
N GLN A 90 -4.20 -10.22 -1.06
CA GLN A 90 -5.49 -9.54 -1.12
C GLN A 90 -5.83 -9.03 0.27
N ILE A 91 -6.08 -7.73 0.41
CA ILE A 91 -6.44 -7.17 1.71
C ILE A 91 -7.88 -7.59 2.07
N THR A 92 -8.75 -7.71 1.06
CA THR A 92 -10.14 -8.15 1.25
C THR A 92 -10.79 -8.74 -0.01
N PHE A 93 -12.09 -9.05 0.12
CA PHE A 93 -13.00 -9.39 -0.99
C PHE A 93 -13.85 -8.21 -1.50
N ASP A 94 -13.88 -7.06 -0.82
CA ASP A 94 -14.65 -5.89 -1.26
C ASP A 94 -13.91 -5.08 -2.34
N GLU A 95 -14.53 -5.01 -3.53
CA GLU A 95 -14.04 -4.29 -4.70
C GLU A 95 -14.59 -2.85 -4.72
N HIS A 96 -14.10 -2.00 -3.82
CA HIS A 96 -14.46 -0.58 -3.78
C HIS A 96 -13.68 0.26 -4.78
N ASP A 97 -14.11 1.50 -4.99
CA ASP A 97 -13.39 2.50 -5.78
C ASP A 97 -12.44 3.29 -4.89
N THR A 98 -11.24 2.74 -4.66
CA THR A 98 -10.24 3.35 -3.79
C THR A 98 -9.48 4.45 -4.52
N TYR A 99 -9.52 5.67 -4.00
CA TYR A 99 -8.84 6.84 -4.59
C TYR A 99 -7.65 7.36 -3.79
N ASP A 100 -7.60 7.05 -2.49
CA ASP A 100 -6.48 7.40 -1.63
C ASP A 100 -6.35 6.38 -0.50
N LEU A 101 -5.18 6.34 0.14
CA LEU A 101 -4.94 5.50 1.30
C LEU A 101 -4.02 6.18 2.31
N ALA A 102 -4.20 5.84 3.58
CA ALA A 102 -3.34 6.26 4.67
C ALA A 102 -2.97 5.07 5.57
N ILE A 103 -1.81 5.16 6.21
CA ILE A 103 -1.20 4.09 7.00
C ILE A 103 -0.83 4.63 8.40
N GLY A 104 -1.11 3.85 9.44
CA GLY A 104 -0.84 4.17 10.85
C GLY A 104 -1.22 3.00 11.78
N ASP A 105 -0.58 2.85 12.93
CA ASP A 105 -0.92 1.87 13.97
C ASP A 105 -2.08 2.38 14.87
N ILE A 106 -3.31 2.25 14.36
CA ILE A 106 -4.51 2.91 14.91
C ILE A 106 -4.93 2.26 16.23
N ASP A 107 -4.66 0.96 16.40
CA ASP A 107 -5.03 0.21 17.59
C ASP A 107 -3.87 -0.03 18.58
N ASN A 108 -2.70 0.56 18.31
CA ASN A 108 -1.48 0.50 19.11
C ASN A 108 -0.97 -0.93 19.36
N ASN A 109 -1.11 -1.81 18.38
CA ASN A 109 -0.63 -3.18 18.50
C ASN A 109 0.81 -3.37 17.98
N GLY A 110 1.40 -2.32 17.41
CA GLY A 110 2.76 -2.30 16.88
C GLY A 110 2.86 -2.69 15.40
N TYR A 111 1.74 -2.96 14.73
CA TYR A 111 1.66 -3.18 13.29
C TYR A 111 0.86 -2.05 12.65
N VAL A 112 1.28 -1.61 11.47
CA VAL A 112 0.55 -0.56 10.78
C VAL A 112 -0.76 -1.08 10.19
N ASP A 113 -1.82 -0.30 10.37
CA ASP A 113 -3.15 -0.49 9.82
C ASP A 113 -3.33 0.33 8.54
N LEU A 114 -4.37 -0.03 7.77
CA LEU A 114 -4.66 0.61 6.48
C LEU A 114 -6.02 1.30 6.52
N VAL A 115 -6.08 2.52 5.99
CA VAL A 115 -7.32 3.25 5.79
C VAL A 115 -7.49 3.61 4.33
N PHE A 116 -8.61 3.21 3.73
CA PHE A 116 -8.91 3.47 2.32
C PHE A 116 -10.05 4.48 2.15
N ALA A 117 -9.78 5.48 1.33
CA ALA A 117 -10.75 6.46 0.86
C ALA A 117 -11.46 5.94 -0.39
N ASN A 118 -12.77 5.71 -0.27
CA ASN A 118 -13.58 5.15 -1.35
C ASN A 118 -14.53 6.19 -1.95
N TYR A 119 -14.81 6.07 -3.24
CA TYR A 119 -15.72 6.95 -3.98
C TYR A 119 -17.13 6.38 -4.04
N SER A 120 -18.11 7.11 -3.51
CA SER A 120 -19.51 6.64 -3.47
C SER A 120 -19.69 5.30 -2.71
N GLN A 121 -18.73 4.91 -1.87
CA GLN A 121 -18.81 3.80 -0.92
C GLN A 121 -18.24 4.24 0.46
N PRO A 122 -18.53 3.53 1.56
CA PRO A 122 -17.94 3.84 2.85
C PRO A 122 -16.40 3.76 2.83
N ASN A 123 -15.75 4.67 3.55
CA ASN A 123 -14.32 4.55 3.84
C ASN A 123 -14.07 3.38 4.79
N ARG A 124 -12.96 2.67 4.60
CA ARG A 124 -12.68 1.39 5.28
C ARG A 124 -11.39 1.47 6.07
N ILE A 125 -11.39 0.86 7.25
CA ILE A 125 -10.20 0.62 8.07
C ILE A 125 -9.96 -0.89 8.09
N TYR A 126 -8.69 -1.27 7.97
CA TYR A 126 -8.21 -2.65 8.05
C TYR A 126 -7.13 -2.73 9.11
N LEU A 127 -7.47 -3.36 10.24
CA LEU A 127 -6.54 -3.55 11.33
C LEU A 127 -5.67 -4.78 11.08
N ASN A 128 -4.36 -4.58 11.14
CA ASN A 128 -3.32 -5.59 10.98
C ASN A 128 -2.93 -6.15 12.35
N ASN A 129 -2.87 -7.47 12.49
CA ASN A 129 -2.45 -8.12 13.74
C ASN A 129 -1.08 -8.82 13.63
N GLY A 130 -0.35 -8.57 12.55
CA GLY A 130 0.95 -9.18 12.25
C GLY A 130 0.87 -10.53 11.53
N ASP A 131 -0.32 -11.06 11.25
CA ASP A 131 -0.48 -12.30 10.48
C ASP A 131 -1.03 -12.02 9.08
N LEU A 132 -0.12 -11.80 8.13
CA LEU A 132 -0.45 -11.54 6.73
C LEU A 132 -0.66 -12.81 5.89
N THR A 133 -0.75 -14.00 6.51
CA THR A 133 -0.84 -15.27 5.77
C THR A 133 -2.17 -15.50 5.05
N SER A 134 -3.21 -14.72 5.39
CA SER A 134 -4.51 -14.74 4.71
C SER A 134 -5.24 -13.41 4.84
N GLU A 135 -6.00 -13.08 3.79
CA GLU A 135 -6.97 -12.01 3.70
C GLU A 135 -8.01 -12.01 4.84
N THR A 136 -8.27 -13.15 5.48
CA THR A 136 -9.24 -13.23 6.60
C THR A 136 -8.68 -12.79 7.95
N ASN A 137 -7.37 -12.52 8.03
CA ASN A 137 -6.73 -12.13 9.29
C ASN A 137 -6.86 -10.64 9.61
N TRP A 138 -7.27 -9.84 8.62
CA TRP A 138 -7.56 -8.43 8.77
C TRP A 138 -8.89 -8.22 9.49
N THR A 139 -8.92 -7.29 10.46
CA THR A 139 -10.19 -6.82 11.03
C THR A 139 -10.67 -5.61 10.24
N ALA A 140 -11.68 -5.82 9.41
CA ALA A 140 -12.25 -4.77 8.57
C ALA A 140 -13.42 -4.06 9.24
N MET A 141 -13.44 -2.73 9.20
CA MET A 141 -14.57 -1.93 9.65
C MET A 141 -14.78 -0.69 8.80
N ASN A 142 -16.00 -0.16 8.84
CA ASN A 142 -16.27 1.15 8.28
C ASN A 142 -15.74 2.22 9.24
N PHE A 143 -15.07 3.24 8.70
CA PHE A 143 -14.75 4.44 9.48
C PHE A 143 -16.04 5.10 10.01
N SER A 144 -17.07 5.13 9.17
CA SER A 144 -18.43 5.54 9.50
C SER A 144 -19.42 4.93 8.50
N ASP A 145 -20.72 4.97 8.78
CA ASP A 145 -21.75 4.58 7.82
C ASP A 145 -21.99 5.63 6.71
N ASP A 146 -21.20 6.71 6.68
CA ASP A 146 -21.30 7.74 5.64
C ASP A 146 -20.81 7.21 4.29
N VAL A 147 -21.52 7.61 3.24
CA VAL A 147 -21.21 7.26 1.85
C VAL A 147 -21.00 8.57 1.11
N SER A 148 -19.73 8.86 0.81
CA SER A 148 -19.30 10.09 0.17
C SER A 148 -18.30 9.80 -0.94
N ASP A 149 -18.07 10.81 -1.79
CA ASP A 149 -16.98 10.78 -2.76
C ASP A 149 -15.69 11.19 -2.04
N THR A 150 -14.95 10.21 -1.50
CA THR A 150 -13.71 10.49 -0.77
C THR A 150 -12.51 10.36 -1.70
N PHE A 151 -11.78 11.47 -1.89
CA PHE A 151 -10.62 11.54 -2.79
C PHE A 151 -9.29 11.71 -2.07
N ALA A 152 -9.31 11.99 -0.77
CA ALA A 152 -8.13 12.22 0.02
C ALA A 152 -8.37 11.79 1.47
N ILE A 153 -7.38 11.15 2.08
CA ILE A 153 -7.38 10.81 3.49
C ILE A 153 -5.98 10.98 4.08
N ALA A 154 -5.91 11.34 5.36
CA ALA A 154 -4.65 11.48 6.06
C ALA A 154 -4.85 11.10 7.53
N LEU A 155 -3.92 10.32 8.07
CA LEU A 155 -3.83 10.03 9.50
C LEU A 155 -2.78 10.94 10.14
N HIS A 156 -3.12 11.49 11.30
CA HIS A 156 -2.25 12.33 12.09
C HIS A 156 -2.64 12.16 13.56
N ASP A 157 -1.65 11.94 14.43
CA ASP A 157 -1.81 12.12 15.86
C ASP A 157 -2.03 13.62 16.15
N VAL A 158 -3.27 13.99 16.52
CA VAL A 158 -3.65 15.39 16.76
C VAL A 158 -3.54 15.76 18.23
N ASP A 159 -3.65 14.80 19.16
CA ASP A 159 -3.63 15.06 20.59
C ASP A 159 -2.28 14.72 21.26
N ASN A 160 -1.33 14.19 20.49
CA ASN A 160 0.06 13.89 20.86
C ASN A 160 0.18 12.88 22.01
N ASP A 161 -0.75 11.92 22.09
CA ASP A 161 -0.66 10.88 23.11
C ASP A 161 0.24 9.70 22.71
N GLY A 162 0.74 9.72 21.46
CA GLY A 162 1.72 8.79 20.95
C GLY A 162 1.12 7.59 20.22
N ASP A 163 -0.19 7.56 20.02
CA ASP A 163 -0.85 6.72 19.03
C ASP A 163 -0.92 7.35 17.63
N LEU A 164 -1.17 6.54 16.59
CA LEU A 164 -1.40 7.01 15.21
C LEU A 164 -2.31 6.07 14.43
#